data_AF-A0A7K7CXD0-F1
#
_entry.id   AF-A0A7K7CXD0-F1
#
_cell.length_a   1.000
_cell.length_b   1.000
_cell.length_c   1.000
_cell.angle_alpha   90.00
_cell.angle_beta   90.00
_cell.angle_gamma   90.00
#
_symmetry.space_group_name_H-M   'P 1'
#
loop_
_entity.id
_entity.type
_entity.pdbx_description
1 polymer ?
#
loop_
_entity_poly.entity_id
_entity_poly.type
_entity_poly.pdbx_seq_one_letter_code
_entity_poly.pdbx_strand_id
1 'polypeptide(L)'
;SNVFGFLSQKSRNLQAQYDRRRGMDIKQMKDFVSQELKGLKQEHRLLSLHIGACESIMKKKTKQDFQETIKAEHSLLEGFDIRDSTSFIEEHIDRQVSPVESLRLMCLLSITENGECPTLRGQQGTQPQPGTQLTYCSPQVSSLSRSLKTQYLQSYGPEHLLTFHNLKRIGLLTEQAAGETLTAMESKVSKLVTDRAAGKITDAFSSLARKSNFRAISKKLGLVRTLGVTCHCRSLGEYDLKMPQDMAYVFGGAYVPLSCKIIEQVLERRGWQGLEEVLRLLNGNEFSVSDSAVEDNPAWDCQRVILAVFLGGCTFSEIAALRFLGKERGCKFIFLTTAITNSARMMEAMIEAKA
;
A
#
# COMPACT_ATOMS: atom_id res chain seq x y z
N SER A 1 -17.15 7.38 -4.91
CA SER A 1 -17.17 5.96 -5.29
C SER A 1 -18.10 5.77 -6.48
N ASN A 2 -17.65 5.10 -7.53
CA ASN A 2 -18.41 4.95 -8.79
C ASN A 2 -19.42 3.80 -8.78
N VAL A 3 -19.31 2.89 -7.81
CA VAL A 3 -20.08 1.64 -7.78
C VAL A 3 -21.58 1.92 -7.72
N PHE A 4 -22.02 2.84 -6.86
CA PHE A 4 -23.44 3.19 -6.74
C PHE A 4 -24.01 3.76 -8.05
N GLY A 5 -23.28 4.67 -8.71
CA GLY A 5 -23.68 5.22 -10.00
C GLY A 5 -23.80 4.15 -11.08
N PHE A 6 -22.85 3.22 -11.13
CA PHE A 6 -22.88 2.07 -12.04
C PHE A 6 -24.08 1.15 -11.77
N LEU A 7 -24.33 0.77 -10.51
CA LEU A 7 -25.45 -0.09 -10.13
C LEU A 7 -26.80 0.58 -10.41
N SER A 8 -26.92 1.88 -10.14
CA SER A 8 -28.11 2.68 -10.46
C SER A 8 -28.37 2.70 -11.97
N GLN A 9 -27.34 2.92 -12.78
CA GLN A 9 -27.48 2.87 -14.24
C GLN A 9 -27.86 1.47 -14.74
N LYS A 10 -27.22 0.41 -14.22
CA LYS A 10 -27.53 -0.97 -14.59
C LYS A 10 -28.96 -1.35 -14.18
N SER A 11 -29.44 -0.87 -13.04
CA SER A 11 -30.82 -1.03 -12.59
C SER A 11 -31.83 -0.38 -13.55
N ARG A 12 -31.61 0.88 -13.94
CA ARG A 12 -32.45 1.57 -14.92
C ARG A 12 -32.46 0.86 -16.28
N ASN A 13 -31.29 0.42 -16.75
CA ASN A 13 -31.18 -0.31 -18.01
C ASN A 13 -31.93 -1.64 -17.97
N LEU A 14 -31.82 -2.39 -16.86
CA LEU A 14 -32.51 -3.66 -16.68
C LEU A 14 -34.03 -3.47 -16.63
N GLN A 15 -34.51 -2.45 -15.91
CA GLN A 15 -35.93 -2.10 -15.86
C GLN A 15 -36.47 -1.78 -17.26
N ALA A 16 -35.75 -0.96 -18.03
CA ALA A 16 -36.12 -0.63 -19.40
C ALA A 16 -36.20 -1.88 -20.30
N GLN A 17 -35.31 -2.87 -20.12
CA GLN A 17 -35.37 -4.14 -20.86
C GLN A 17 -36.60 -4.98 -20.49
N TYR A 18 -36.98 -5.01 -19.20
CA TYR A 18 -38.22 -5.67 -18.78
C TYR A 18 -39.47 -4.97 -19.31
N ASP A 19 -39.48 -3.63 -19.37
CA ASP A 19 -40.65 -2.88 -19.82
C ASP A 19 -40.93 -3.02 -21.32
N ARG A 20 -39.93 -3.39 -22.14
CA ARG A 20 -40.11 -3.72 -23.57
C ARG A 20 -41.14 -4.82 -23.80
N ARG A 21 -41.34 -5.72 -22.82
CA ARG A 21 -42.35 -6.79 -22.91
C ARG A 21 -43.79 -6.28 -23.08
N ARG A 22 -44.07 -5.04 -22.65
CA ARG A 22 -45.44 -4.49 -22.59
C ARG A 22 -46.04 -4.13 -23.96
N GLY A 23 -45.26 -4.20 -25.04
CA GLY A 23 -45.72 -3.86 -26.40
C GLY A 23 -45.30 -4.86 -27.48
N MET A 24 -44.97 -6.11 -27.09
CA MET A 24 -44.54 -7.15 -28.04
C MET A 24 -45.74 -7.91 -28.61
N ASP A 25 -45.67 -8.25 -29.90
CA ASP A 25 -46.57 -9.21 -30.52
C ASP A 25 -46.25 -10.65 -30.06
N ILE A 26 -47.17 -11.60 -30.24
CA ILE A 26 -47.10 -12.99 -29.77
C ILE A 26 -45.81 -13.68 -30.23
N LYS A 27 -45.39 -13.46 -31.48
CA LYS A 27 -44.14 -14.02 -32.03
C LYS A 27 -42.92 -13.46 -31.29
N GLN A 28 -42.87 -12.15 -31.11
CA GLN A 28 -41.78 -11.46 -30.39
C GLN A 28 -41.74 -11.85 -28.91
N MET A 29 -42.90 -12.07 -28.29
CA MET A 29 -43.00 -12.55 -26.92
C MET A 29 -42.42 -13.95 -26.75
N LYS A 30 -42.68 -14.85 -27.70
CA LYS A 30 -42.09 -16.21 -27.70
C LYS A 30 -40.56 -16.16 -27.82
N ASP A 31 -40.05 -15.32 -28.70
CA ASP A 31 -38.61 -15.13 -28.89
C ASP A 31 -37.97 -14.54 -27.63
N PHE A 32 -38.59 -13.51 -27.04
CA PHE A 32 -38.14 -12.90 -25.78
C PHE A 32 -38.09 -13.90 -24.61
N VAL A 33 -39.14 -14.69 -24.43
CA VAL A 33 -39.22 -15.69 -23.35
C VAL A 33 -38.18 -16.79 -23.53
N SER A 34 -37.94 -17.23 -24.77
CA SER A 34 -37.01 -18.32 -25.07
C SER A 34 -35.54 -17.90 -25.04
N GLN A 35 -35.21 -16.67 -25.47
CA GLN A 35 -33.83 -16.24 -25.68
C GLN A 35 -33.32 -15.26 -24.61
N GLU A 36 -34.14 -14.31 -24.15
CA GLU A 36 -33.67 -13.18 -23.34
C GLU A 36 -34.04 -13.29 -21.85
N LEU A 37 -35.23 -13.81 -21.54
CA LEU A 37 -35.79 -13.78 -20.19
C LEU A 37 -34.90 -14.46 -19.14
N LYS A 38 -34.25 -15.57 -19.50
CA LYS A 38 -33.35 -16.29 -18.59
C LYS A 38 -32.14 -15.42 -18.21
N GLY A 39 -31.54 -14.75 -19.20
CA GLY A 39 -30.43 -13.82 -18.99
C GLY A 39 -30.84 -12.63 -18.12
N LEU A 40 -32.00 -12.03 -18.41
CA LEU A 40 -32.56 -10.91 -17.64
C LEU A 40 -32.83 -11.28 -16.18
N LYS A 41 -33.35 -12.48 -15.91
CA LYS A 41 -33.57 -12.98 -14.53
C LYS A 41 -32.24 -13.17 -13.79
N GLN A 42 -31.22 -13.68 -14.47
CA GLN A 42 -29.89 -13.83 -13.90
C GLN A 42 -29.26 -12.46 -13.60
N GLU A 43 -29.32 -11.51 -14.53
CA GLU A 43 -28.83 -10.15 -14.33
C GLU A 43 -29.53 -9.48 -13.14
N HIS A 44 -30.85 -9.63 -13.02
CA HIS A 44 -31.60 -9.13 -11.87
C HIS A 44 -31.09 -9.70 -10.54
N ARG A 45 -30.90 -11.02 -10.46
CA ARG A 45 -30.38 -11.68 -9.25
C ARG A 45 -28.98 -11.18 -8.89
N LEU A 46 -28.09 -11.06 -9.87
CA LEU A 46 -26.73 -10.54 -9.66
C LEU A 46 -26.75 -9.08 -9.22
N LEU A 47 -27.60 -8.25 -9.83
CA LEU A 47 -27.75 -6.85 -9.44
C LEU A 47 -28.23 -6.71 -7.99
N SER A 48 -29.25 -7.47 -7.58
CA SER A 48 -29.71 -7.46 -6.19
C SER A 48 -28.60 -7.89 -5.20
N LEU A 49 -27.82 -8.92 -5.55
CA LEU A 49 -26.69 -9.36 -4.75
C LEU A 49 -25.64 -8.25 -4.59
N HIS A 50 -25.27 -7.59 -5.68
CA HIS A 50 -24.27 -6.51 -5.65
C HIS A 50 -24.77 -5.25 -4.94
N ILE A 51 -26.06 -4.93 -5.01
CA ILE A 51 -26.66 -3.85 -4.22
C ILE A 51 -26.53 -4.16 -2.73
N GLY A 52 -26.93 -5.36 -2.29
CA GLY A 52 -26.81 -5.76 -0.87
C GLY A 52 -25.36 -5.74 -0.37
N ALA A 53 -24.41 -6.21 -1.19
CA ALA A 53 -22.98 -6.13 -0.87
C ALA A 53 -22.50 -4.66 -0.77
N CYS A 54 -22.90 -3.80 -1.70
CA CYS A 54 -22.55 -2.38 -1.70
C CYS A 54 -23.09 -1.67 -0.45
N GLU A 55 -24.33 -1.95 -0.05
CA GLU A 55 -24.94 -1.40 1.16
C GLU A 55 -24.19 -1.84 2.43
N SER A 56 -23.84 -3.13 2.52
CA SER A 56 -23.06 -3.66 3.65
C SER A 56 -21.68 -2.99 3.77
N ILE A 57 -20.98 -2.83 2.64
CA ILE A 57 -19.69 -2.13 2.59
C ILE A 57 -19.85 -0.66 2.97
N MET A 58 -20.87 0.02 2.46
CA MET A 58 -21.13 1.43 2.78
C MET A 58 -21.40 1.63 4.28
N LYS A 59 -22.19 0.75 4.91
CA LYS A 59 -22.42 0.77 6.36
C LYS A 59 -21.13 0.65 7.17
N LYS A 60 -20.16 -0.18 6.73
CA LYS A 60 -18.84 -0.25 7.39
C LYS A 60 -18.01 1.01 7.14
N LYS A 61 -18.01 1.51 5.89
CA LYS A 61 -17.25 2.70 5.50
C LYS A 61 -17.66 3.95 6.29
N THR A 62 -18.95 4.12 6.61
CA THR A 62 -19.44 5.31 7.33
C THR A 62 -19.14 5.29 8.84
N LYS A 63 -18.61 4.19 9.39
CA LYS A 63 -18.24 4.14 10.81
C LYS A 63 -17.05 5.05 11.11
N GLN A 64 -17.10 5.72 12.25
CA GLN A 64 -16.04 6.61 12.71
C GLN A 64 -14.69 5.87 12.84
N ASP A 65 -14.67 4.70 13.49
CA ASP A 65 -13.45 3.88 13.65
C ASP A 65 -12.76 3.58 12.31
N PHE A 66 -13.56 3.32 11.26
CA PHE A 66 -13.03 3.07 9.92
C PHE A 66 -12.40 4.33 9.30
N GLN A 67 -13.04 5.49 9.48
CA GLN A 67 -12.51 6.76 8.97
C GLN A 67 -11.22 7.17 9.70
N GLU A 68 -11.15 6.94 11.01
CA GLU A 68 -9.94 7.19 11.82
C GLU A 68 -8.81 6.26 11.42
N THR A 69 -9.09 4.98 11.19
CA THR A 69 -8.10 4.02 10.68
C THR A 69 -7.54 4.45 9.33
N ILE A 70 -8.40 4.82 8.37
CA ILE A 70 -7.97 5.30 7.05
C ILE A 70 -7.16 6.60 7.16
N LYS A 71 -7.57 7.51 8.05
CA LYS A 71 -6.83 8.75 8.32
C LYS A 71 -5.42 8.43 8.81
N ALA A 72 -5.26 7.53 9.77
CA ALA A 72 -3.95 7.10 10.27
C ALA A 72 -3.12 6.43 9.17
N GLU A 73 -3.70 5.53 8.37
CA GLU A 73 -3.02 4.89 7.23
C GLU A 73 -2.49 5.94 6.23
N HIS A 74 -3.31 6.93 5.86
CA HIS A 74 -2.89 8.00 4.96
C HIS A 74 -1.81 8.90 5.57
N SER A 75 -1.95 9.31 6.83
CA SER A 75 -0.95 10.11 7.55
C SER A 75 0.41 9.41 7.59
N LEU A 76 0.43 8.08 7.82
CA LEU A 76 1.67 7.29 7.79
C LEU A 76 2.30 7.23 6.39
N LEU A 77 1.50 7.07 5.33
CA LEU A 77 2.00 7.04 3.95
C LEU A 77 2.56 8.40 3.52
N GLU A 78 1.86 9.48 3.85
CA GLU A 78 2.28 10.86 3.60
C GLU A 78 3.39 11.31 4.56
N GLY A 79 3.64 10.55 5.62
CA GLY A 79 4.57 10.85 6.71
C GLY A 79 4.36 12.21 7.35
N PHE A 80 3.09 12.56 7.55
CA PHE A 80 2.65 13.68 8.39
C PHE A 80 2.04 13.12 9.67
N ASP A 81 2.01 13.93 10.73
CA ASP A 81 1.32 13.60 11.98
C ASP A 81 1.67 12.18 12.51
N ILE A 82 2.95 11.79 12.41
CA ILE A 82 3.43 10.47 12.85
C ILE A 82 3.15 10.24 14.35
N ARG A 83 3.25 11.31 15.15
CA ARG A 83 2.92 11.28 16.58
C ARG A 83 1.45 10.95 16.79
N ASP A 84 0.54 11.64 16.12
CA ASP A 84 -0.90 11.41 16.23
C ASP A 84 -1.28 10.03 15.71
N SER A 85 -0.65 9.58 14.61
CA SER A 85 -0.83 8.25 14.06
C SER A 85 -0.35 7.17 15.04
N THR A 86 0.75 7.42 15.75
CA THR A 86 1.24 6.52 16.80
C THR A 86 0.27 6.50 17.99
N SER A 87 -0.17 7.65 18.49
CA SER A 87 -1.13 7.73 19.59
C SER A 87 -2.46 7.05 19.25
N PHE A 88 -2.89 7.14 17.98
CA PHE A 88 -4.04 6.38 17.50
C PHE A 88 -3.79 4.86 17.56
N ILE A 89 -2.60 4.39 17.19
CA ILE A 89 -2.23 2.97 17.29
C ILE A 89 -2.21 2.51 18.76
N GLU A 90 -1.67 3.33 19.67
CA GLU A 90 -1.68 3.07 21.12
C GLU A 90 -3.12 2.92 21.62
N GLU A 91 -3.99 3.89 21.33
CA GLU A 91 -5.40 3.83 21.73
C GLU A 91 -6.12 2.61 21.12
N HIS A 92 -5.83 2.28 19.86
CA HIS A 92 -6.41 1.12 19.18
C HIS A 92 -5.98 -0.21 19.83
N ILE A 93 -4.76 -0.29 20.37
CA ILE A 93 -4.25 -1.43 21.14
C ILE A 93 -4.93 -1.47 22.52
N ASP A 94 -4.95 -0.34 23.23
CA ASP A 94 -5.49 -0.24 24.59
C ASP A 94 -7.00 -0.56 24.62
N ARG A 95 -7.74 -0.17 23.58
CA ARG A 95 -9.16 -0.49 23.40
C ARG A 95 -9.41 -1.93 22.93
N GLN A 96 -8.37 -2.71 22.63
CA GLN A 96 -8.43 -4.08 22.15
C GLN A 96 -9.34 -4.27 20.92
N VAL A 97 -9.32 -3.33 19.96
CA VAL A 97 -10.25 -3.34 18.81
C VAL A 97 -10.07 -4.59 17.94
N SER A 98 -8.82 -4.88 17.55
CA SER A 98 -8.48 -6.08 16.79
C SER A 98 -6.96 -6.31 16.80
N PRO A 99 -6.48 -7.52 17.14
CA PRO A 99 -5.06 -7.84 17.13
C PRO A 99 -4.47 -7.75 15.72
N VAL A 100 -5.22 -8.16 14.69
CA VAL A 100 -4.77 -8.16 13.29
C VAL A 100 -4.69 -6.75 12.73
N GLU A 101 -5.68 -5.90 13.01
CA GLU A 101 -5.68 -4.51 12.54
C GLU A 101 -4.58 -3.70 13.23
N SER A 102 -4.37 -3.91 14.53
CA SER A 102 -3.28 -3.28 15.29
C SER A 102 -1.90 -3.69 14.73
N LEU A 103 -1.66 -4.99 14.50
CA LEU A 103 -0.40 -5.46 13.89
C LEU A 103 -0.16 -4.84 12.51
N ARG A 104 -1.22 -4.72 11.71
CA ARG A 104 -1.14 -4.11 10.37
C ARG A 104 -0.72 -2.65 10.45
N LEU A 105 -1.29 -1.87 11.36
CA LEU A 105 -0.92 -0.46 11.56
C LEU A 105 0.51 -0.34 12.08
N MET A 106 0.93 -1.21 13.01
CA MET A 106 2.31 -1.27 13.50
C MET A 106 3.30 -1.60 12.37
N CYS A 107 2.98 -2.57 11.50
CA CYS A 107 3.80 -2.91 10.34
C CYS A 107 3.88 -1.74 9.36
N LEU A 108 2.76 -1.07 9.09
CA LEU A 108 2.73 0.10 8.22
C LEU A 108 3.64 1.21 8.77
N LEU A 109 3.50 1.55 10.05
CA LEU A 109 4.38 2.51 10.73
C LEU A 109 5.86 2.11 10.63
N SER A 110 6.18 0.83 10.84
CA SER A 110 7.55 0.34 10.72
C SER A 110 8.10 0.53 9.31
N ILE A 111 7.33 0.22 8.28
CA ILE A 111 7.76 0.33 6.88
C ILE A 111 7.89 1.80 6.45
N THR A 112 6.94 2.67 6.84
CA THR A 112 6.93 4.08 6.42
C THR A 112 7.99 4.90 7.12
N GLU A 113 8.30 4.60 8.39
CA GLU A 113 9.22 5.41 9.19
C GLU A 113 10.61 4.79 9.37
N ASN A 114 10.77 3.48 9.61
CA ASN A 114 12.09 2.92 10.00
C ASN A 114 12.29 1.40 9.70
N GLY A 115 12.02 0.98 8.47
CA GLY A 115 12.32 -0.36 7.98
C GLY A 115 13.75 -0.48 7.44
N GLU A 116 14.77 -0.58 8.30
CA GLU A 116 16.04 -1.18 7.85
C GLU A 116 15.81 -2.67 7.65
N CYS A 117 15.65 -3.10 6.40
CA CYS A 117 15.59 -4.53 6.06
C CYS A 117 16.85 -5.21 6.61
N PRO A 118 16.75 -6.21 7.49
CA PRO A 118 17.92 -6.87 8.04
C PRO A 118 18.67 -7.49 6.87
N THR A 119 19.84 -6.93 6.56
CA THR A 119 20.79 -7.59 5.69
C THR A 119 21.04 -8.97 6.31
N LEU A 120 20.84 -10.04 5.55
CA LEU A 120 21.36 -11.36 5.89
C LEU A 120 22.89 -11.22 5.90
N ARG A 121 23.43 -10.67 7.01
CA ARG A 121 24.85 -10.51 7.23
C ARG A 121 25.41 -11.91 7.39
N GLY A 122 25.99 -12.43 6.31
CA GLY A 122 26.96 -13.51 6.40
C GLY A 122 27.99 -13.13 7.46
N GLN A 123 28.22 -14.05 8.38
CA GLN A 123 29.25 -13.95 9.39
C GLN A 123 30.60 -13.69 8.71
N GLN A 124 31.20 -12.53 8.94
CA GLN A 124 32.65 -12.41 9.06
C GLN A 124 32.97 -11.47 10.22
N GLY A 125 33.67 -12.02 11.20
CA GLY A 125 33.92 -11.40 12.48
C GLY A 125 34.90 -10.23 12.40
N THR A 126 34.61 -9.20 13.17
CA THR A 126 35.61 -8.29 13.72
C THR A 126 35.22 -7.94 15.14
N GLN A 127 36.16 -8.13 16.08
CA GLN A 127 36.04 -7.81 17.50
C GLN A 127 35.81 -6.30 17.72
N PRO A 128 35.00 -5.88 18.70
CA PRO A 128 34.95 -4.48 19.13
C PRO A 128 36.08 -4.17 20.11
N GLN A 129 36.75 -3.03 19.89
CA GLN A 129 37.73 -2.45 20.82
C GLN A 129 37.02 -1.77 22.02
N PRO A 130 37.60 -1.78 23.24
CA PRO A 130 37.01 -1.15 24.41
C PRO A 130 37.40 0.33 24.50
N GLY A 131 36.43 1.24 24.69
CA GLY A 131 36.78 2.64 24.97
C GLY A 131 35.72 3.74 24.86
N THR A 132 34.45 3.48 24.57
CA THR A 132 33.46 4.57 24.41
C THR A 132 32.61 4.75 25.66
N GLN A 133 32.72 5.94 26.27
CA GLN A 133 31.96 6.40 27.43
C GLN A 133 30.45 6.25 27.20
N LEU A 134 29.72 5.81 28.24
CA LEU A 134 28.27 5.88 28.28
C LEU A 134 27.83 7.35 28.35
N THR A 135 27.37 7.89 27.23
CA THR A 135 26.62 9.14 27.19
C THR A 135 25.14 8.82 27.14
N TYR A 136 24.40 9.25 28.15
CA TYR A 136 22.94 9.15 28.21
C TYR A 136 22.32 10.02 27.10
N CYS A 137 21.48 9.41 26.25
CA CYS A 137 20.77 10.10 25.18
C CYS A 137 19.25 10.07 25.38
N SER A 138 18.58 11.10 24.86
CA SER A 138 17.14 11.37 25.03
C SER A 138 16.21 10.31 24.39
N PRO A 139 15.02 10.03 24.96
CA PRO A 139 14.42 8.68 24.89
C PRO A 139 13.30 8.44 23.85
N GLN A 140 12.97 9.40 22.97
CA GLN A 140 11.57 9.46 22.47
C GLN A 140 11.23 8.73 21.17
N VAL A 141 12.17 8.22 20.37
CA VAL A 141 11.83 7.57 19.08
C VAL A 141 12.32 6.11 18.98
N SER A 142 13.44 5.77 19.60
CA SER A 142 13.95 4.40 19.70
C SER A 142 13.20 3.52 20.72
N SER A 143 12.40 4.13 21.60
CA SER A 143 11.54 3.42 22.55
C SER A 143 10.17 3.04 21.98
N LEU A 144 9.77 3.57 20.82
CA LEU A 144 8.38 3.52 20.36
C LEU A 144 7.94 2.13 19.90
N SER A 145 8.74 1.46 19.07
CA SER A 145 8.47 0.08 18.63
C SER A 145 8.53 -0.92 19.80
N ARG A 146 9.44 -0.69 20.76
CA ARG A 146 9.53 -1.47 22.00
C ARG A 146 8.34 -1.20 22.93
N SER A 147 7.86 0.04 23.01
CA SER A 147 6.68 0.45 23.79
C SER A 147 5.40 -0.17 23.22
N LEU A 148 5.16 0.03 21.92
CA LEU A 148 3.99 -0.53 21.23
C LEU A 148 3.96 -2.06 21.28
N LYS A 149 5.10 -2.73 21.10
CA LYS A 149 5.21 -4.18 21.29
C LYS A 149 4.84 -4.60 22.72
N THR A 150 5.33 -3.87 23.72
CA THR A 150 5.03 -4.17 25.13
C THR A 150 3.54 -3.99 25.42
N GLN A 151 2.95 -2.86 25.01
CA GLN A 151 1.52 -2.60 25.14
C GLN A 151 0.67 -3.64 24.41
N TYR A 152 1.08 -4.03 23.20
CA TYR A 152 0.40 -5.07 22.43
C TYR A 152 0.40 -6.40 23.18
N LEU A 153 1.56 -6.85 23.68
CA LEU A 153 1.67 -8.11 24.42
C LEU A 153 0.89 -8.08 25.74
N GLN A 154 0.81 -6.92 26.39
CA GLN A 154 0.00 -6.73 27.60
C GLN A 154 -1.50 -6.75 27.29
N SER A 155 -1.91 -6.21 26.15
CA SER A 155 -3.32 -6.09 25.77
C SER A 155 -3.89 -7.36 25.13
N TYR A 156 -3.16 -7.96 24.18
CA TYR A 156 -3.62 -9.10 23.40
C TYR A 156 -3.05 -10.45 23.87
N GLY A 157 -2.03 -10.42 24.72
CA GLY A 157 -1.46 -11.61 25.35
C GLY A 157 -0.02 -11.93 24.91
N PRO A 158 0.74 -12.65 25.77
CA PRO A 158 2.14 -12.97 25.52
C PRO A 158 2.34 -14.01 24.39
N GLU A 159 1.29 -14.73 23.97
CA GLU A 159 1.37 -15.68 22.85
C GLU A 159 1.84 -15.01 21.54
N HIS A 160 1.59 -13.71 21.39
CA HIS A 160 2.00 -12.95 20.21
C HIS A 160 3.50 -12.65 20.17
N LEU A 161 4.29 -13.05 21.17
CA LEU A 161 5.74 -12.90 21.15
C LEU A 161 6.37 -13.60 19.93
N LEU A 162 5.85 -14.78 19.57
CA LEU A 162 6.27 -15.53 18.38
C LEU A 162 5.80 -14.86 17.08
N THR A 163 4.62 -14.24 17.10
CA THR A 163 4.15 -13.37 16.00
C THR A 163 5.13 -12.23 15.72
N PHE A 164 5.58 -11.51 16.75
CA PHE A 164 6.59 -10.45 16.60
C PHE A 164 7.93 -10.99 16.11
N HIS A 165 8.33 -12.19 16.54
CA HIS A 165 9.54 -12.84 16.03
C HIS A 165 9.42 -13.12 14.52
N ASN A 166 8.29 -13.67 14.07
CA ASN A 166 8.02 -13.95 12.67
C ASN A 166 8.01 -12.66 11.83
N LEU A 167 7.29 -11.63 12.28
CA LEU A 167 7.22 -10.32 11.63
C LEU A 167 8.59 -9.65 11.51
N LYS A 168 9.44 -9.80 12.52
CA LYS A 168 10.83 -9.31 12.49
C LYS A 168 11.69 -10.09 11.51
N ARG A 169 11.55 -11.41 11.45
CA ARG A 169 12.29 -12.26 10.50
C ARG A 169 11.99 -11.93 9.04
N ILE A 170 10.75 -11.59 8.71
CA ILE A 170 10.35 -11.20 7.35
C ILE A 170 10.54 -9.70 7.06
N GLY A 171 11.05 -8.93 8.02
CA GLY A 171 11.36 -7.51 7.85
C GLY A 171 10.15 -6.56 7.86
N LEU A 172 8.96 -7.02 8.28
CA LEU A 172 7.78 -6.16 8.42
C LEU A 172 7.80 -5.32 9.71
N LEU A 173 8.44 -5.82 10.76
CA LEU A 173 8.63 -5.10 12.02
C LEU A 173 10.10 -5.10 12.40
N THR A 174 10.72 -3.94 12.35
CA THR A 174 12.13 -3.75 12.69
C THR A 174 12.23 -3.04 14.04
N GLU A 175 12.99 -3.63 14.97
CA GLU A 175 13.34 -2.97 16.24
C GLU A 175 14.52 -2.03 15.97
N GLN A 176 14.34 -0.75 16.25
CA GLN A 176 15.42 0.23 16.08
C GLN A 176 16.54 -0.05 17.09
N ALA A 177 17.77 -0.23 16.62
CA ALA A 177 18.92 -0.28 17.50
C ALA A 177 19.17 1.12 18.08
N ALA A 178 19.22 1.22 19.41
CA ALA A 178 19.28 2.50 20.14
C ALA A 178 20.58 3.33 19.90
N GLY A 179 21.50 2.90 19.04
CA GLY A 179 22.86 3.45 18.96
C GLY A 179 23.24 4.19 17.67
N GLU A 180 22.62 3.91 16.52
CA GLU A 180 23.17 4.43 15.24
C GLU A 180 22.65 5.82 14.85
N THR A 181 21.55 6.26 15.44
CA THR A 181 20.87 7.51 15.05
C THR A 181 21.61 8.76 15.52
N LEU A 182 22.36 8.67 16.63
CA LEU A 182 23.06 9.82 17.24
C LEU A 182 24.49 10.00 16.74
N THR A 183 25.25 8.95 16.45
CA THR A 183 26.64 9.06 16.00
C THR A 183 26.77 9.75 14.62
N ALA A 184 25.78 9.54 13.74
CA ALA A 184 25.68 10.24 12.46
C ALA A 184 25.15 11.69 12.59
N MET A 185 24.38 11.96 13.65
CA MET A 185 23.85 13.29 13.99
C MET A 185 24.96 14.18 14.57
N GLU A 186 25.76 13.67 15.51
CA GLU A 186 26.87 14.43 16.13
C GLU A 186 27.95 14.80 15.11
N SER A 187 28.41 13.86 14.28
CA SER A 187 29.47 14.13 13.30
C SER A 187 29.10 15.16 12.21
N LYS A 188 27.81 15.30 11.87
CA LYS A 188 27.33 16.31 10.90
C LYS A 188 26.90 17.62 11.54
N VAL A 189 26.34 17.58 12.75
CA VAL A 189 25.99 18.79 13.52
C VAL A 189 27.25 19.52 13.97
N SER A 190 28.30 18.82 14.42
CA SER A 190 29.61 19.42 14.71
C SER A 190 30.23 20.14 13.52
N LYS A 191 29.87 19.74 12.28
CA LYS A 191 30.31 20.37 11.04
C LYS A 191 29.47 21.59 10.61
N LEU A 192 28.26 21.73 11.16
CA LEU A 192 27.32 22.81 10.87
C LEU A 192 27.30 23.90 11.95
N VAL A 193 27.63 23.56 13.21
CA VAL A 193 27.76 24.52 14.31
C VAL A 193 28.92 25.49 14.09
N THR A 194 29.88 25.19 13.21
CA THR A 194 30.91 26.13 12.77
C THR A 194 30.37 27.24 11.86
N ASP A 195 29.22 27.06 11.20
CA ASP A 195 28.61 28.06 10.34
C ASP A 195 27.42 28.75 11.03
N ARG A 196 27.65 30.01 11.38
CA ARG A 196 26.84 30.88 12.25
C ARG A 196 25.52 31.36 11.59
N ALA A 197 24.66 30.45 11.12
CA ALA A 197 23.40 30.79 10.46
C ALA A 197 22.19 30.03 11.06
N ALA A 198 21.66 30.55 12.17
CA ALA A 198 20.57 29.94 12.94
C ALA A 198 19.25 29.72 12.17
N GLY A 199 19.02 30.41 11.06
CA GLY A 199 17.78 30.31 10.27
C GLY A 199 17.70 29.14 9.29
N LYS A 200 18.83 28.52 8.90
CA LYS A 200 18.87 27.36 7.99
C LYS A 200 18.85 26.01 8.71
N ILE A 201 18.85 26.05 10.04
CA ILE A 201 19.02 24.87 10.89
C ILE A 201 17.73 24.03 10.87
N THR A 202 16.55 24.64 10.93
CA THR A 202 15.25 23.92 10.95
C THR A 202 14.98 23.11 9.67
N ASP A 203 15.31 23.65 8.49
CA ASP A 203 15.19 22.95 7.20
C ASP A 203 16.27 21.87 6.99
N ALA A 204 17.43 22.05 7.63
CA ALA A 204 18.46 21.02 7.70
C ALA A 204 18.04 19.87 8.65
N PHE A 205 17.39 20.17 9.78
CA PHE A 205 16.88 19.17 10.73
C PHE A 205 15.77 18.30 10.11
N SER A 206 14.86 18.87 9.33
CA SER A 206 13.85 18.09 8.58
C SER A 206 14.47 17.27 7.44
N SER A 207 15.62 17.70 6.91
CA SER A 207 16.42 16.94 5.93
C SER A 207 17.32 15.86 6.53
N LEU A 208 17.64 15.94 7.83
CA LEU A 208 18.49 15.00 8.59
C LEU A 208 17.72 13.92 9.35
N ALA A 209 16.39 14.04 9.50
CA ALA A 209 15.55 12.92 9.90
C ALA A 209 15.79 11.78 8.89
N ARG A 210 16.33 10.64 9.33
CA ARG A 210 16.63 9.48 8.47
C ARG A 210 15.39 9.19 7.61
N LYS A 211 15.46 9.52 6.31
CA LYS A 211 14.36 9.25 5.38
C LYS A 211 14.31 7.73 5.19
N SER A 212 13.18 7.11 5.53
CA SER A 212 12.98 5.68 5.31
C SER A 212 13.20 5.31 3.84
N ASN A 213 13.57 4.05 3.56
CA ASN A 213 13.66 3.54 2.20
C ASN A 213 12.34 3.74 1.45
N PHE A 214 11.21 3.51 2.13
CA PHE A 214 9.88 3.77 1.58
C PHE A 214 9.73 5.24 1.16
N ARG A 215 10.12 6.21 1.99
CA ARG A 215 10.05 7.65 1.67
C ARG A 215 10.89 8.00 0.44
N ALA A 216 12.11 7.46 0.37
CA ALA A 216 13.01 7.68 -0.76
C ALA A 216 12.43 7.10 -2.06
N ILE A 217 11.92 5.87 -2.01
CA ILE A 217 11.28 5.20 -3.15
C ILE A 217 10.00 5.94 -3.57
N SER A 218 9.15 6.30 -2.60
CA SER A 218 7.89 7.04 -2.82
C SER A 218 8.13 8.36 -3.52
N LYS A 219 9.19 9.10 -3.14
CA LYS A 219 9.55 10.35 -3.82
C LYS A 219 10.04 10.11 -5.25
N LYS A 220 10.84 9.06 -5.49
CA LYS A 220 11.40 8.76 -6.82
C LYS A 220 10.36 8.25 -7.80
N LEU A 221 9.45 7.42 -7.32
CA LEU A 221 8.42 6.78 -8.13
C LEU A 221 7.07 7.53 -8.10
N GLY A 222 6.93 8.57 -7.29
CA GLY A 222 5.66 9.29 -7.13
C GLY A 222 4.55 8.41 -6.56
N LEU A 223 4.84 7.57 -5.57
CA LEU A 223 3.87 6.60 -5.03
C LEU A 223 2.80 7.25 -4.17
N VAL A 224 3.17 8.28 -3.43
CA VAL A 224 2.28 9.02 -2.54
C VAL A 224 2.21 10.45 -3.07
N ARG A 225 1.01 10.93 -3.34
CA ARG A 225 0.81 12.33 -3.71
C ARG A 225 0.97 13.16 -2.44
N THR A 226 2.13 13.80 -2.25
CA THR A 226 2.22 14.92 -1.30
C THR A 226 1.33 16.03 -1.84
N LEU A 227 0.09 16.12 -1.33
CA LEU A 227 -0.68 17.34 -1.44
C LEU A 227 0.20 18.48 -0.91
N GLY A 228 0.39 19.50 -1.74
CA GLY A 228 1.38 20.55 -1.54
C GLY A 228 1.35 21.11 -0.11
N VAL A 229 2.56 21.30 0.41
CA VAL A 229 2.90 21.94 1.68
C VAL A 229 2.39 23.38 1.68
N THR A 230 1.11 23.60 1.95
CA THR A 230 0.50 24.82 2.48
C THR A 230 -1.01 24.62 2.52
N CYS A 231 -1.57 24.14 3.64
CA CYS A 231 -2.76 24.72 4.26
C CYS A 231 -3.35 23.79 5.33
N HIS A 232 -3.78 24.41 6.42
CA HIS A 232 -4.77 23.89 7.37
C HIS A 232 -6.18 23.77 6.74
N CYS A 233 -6.29 23.32 5.48
CA CYS A 233 -7.58 23.19 4.80
C CYS A 233 -7.68 21.83 4.11
N ARG A 234 -8.49 20.95 4.70
CA ARG A 234 -8.75 19.56 4.30
C ARG A 234 -9.63 19.43 3.03
N SER A 235 -9.53 20.34 2.06
CA SER A 235 -10.48 20.38 0.92
C SER A 235 -9.98 21.11 -0.34
N LEU A 236 -8.77 20.85 -0.83
CA LEU A 236 -8.35 21.32 -2.16
C LEU A 236 -7.64 20.20 -2.93
N GLY A 237 -8.38 19.64 -3.91
CA GLY A 237 -7.91 18.61 -4.85
C GLY A 237 -8.48 17.22 -4.58
N GLU A 238 -9.81 17.08 -4.41
CA GLU A 238 -10.43 15.75 -4.33
C GLU A 238 -10.05 14.91 -5.55
N TYR A 239 -9.44 13.74 -5.33
CA TYR A 239 -9.13 12.80 -6.41
C TYR A 239 -10.44 12.31 -7.06
N ASP A 240 -10.68 12.70 -8.31
CA ASP A 240 -11.91 12.29 -8.99
C ASP A 240 -11.86 10.81 -9.35
N LEU A 241 -12.48 10.00 -8.48
CA LEU A 241 -12.60 8.57 -8.72
C LEU A 241 -13.45 8.25 -9.96
N LYS A 242 -14.29 9.16 -10.46
CA LYS A 242 -15.11 8.94 -11.67
C LYS A 242 -14.25 8.87 -12.93
N MET A 243 -13.20 9.68 -12.97
CA MET A 243 -12.23 9.71 -14.06
C MET A 243 -10.81 9.55 -13.50
N PRO A 244 -10.42 8.32 -13.12
CA PRO A 244 -9.11 8.08 -12.55
C PRO A 244 -8.02 8.39 -13.58
N GLN A 245 -6.99 9.12 -13.15
CA GLN A 245 -5.87 9.55 -13.99
C GLN A 245 -4.66 8.60 -13.92
N ASP A 246 -4.57 7.82 -12.85
CA ASP A 246 -3.50 6.87 -12.63
C ASP A 246 -3.97 5.69 -11.78
N MET A 247 -3.06 4.73 -11.57
CA MET A 247 -3.29 3.55 -10.75
C MET A 247 -3.61 3.85 -9.27
N ALA A 248 -3.42 5.08 -8.76
CA ALA A 248 -3.70 5.40 -7.36
C ALA A 248 -5.20 5.32 -7.01
N TYR A 249 -6.07 5.26 -8.02
CA TYR A 249 -7.53 5.15 -7.82
C TYR A 249 -7.91 3.94 -6.95
N VAL A 250 -7.11 2.87 -6.96
CA VAL A 250 -7.35 1.67 -6.15
C VAL A 250 -7.22 1.91 -4.65
N PHE A 251 -6.52 2.98 -4.25
CA PHE A 251 -6.40 3.47 -2.88
C PHE A 251 -6.92 4.92 -2.74
N GLY A 252 -7.94 5.30 -3.51
CA GLY A 252 -8.57 6.60 -3.34
C GLY A 252 -7.71 7.81 -3.74
N GLY A 253 -6.62 7.59 -4.47
CA GLY A 253 -5.65 8.62 -4.84
C GLY A 253 -4.49 8.82 -3.84
N ALA A 254 -4.55 8.17 -2.67
CA ALA A 254 -3.53 8.34 -1.63
C ALA A 254 -2.22 7.60 -1.94
N TYR A 255 -2.31 6.46 -2.64
CA TYR A 255 -1.16 5.58 -2.88
C TYR A 255 -1.27 4.83 -4.20
N VAL A 256 -0.18 4.77 -4.95
CA VAL A 256 0.01 3.83 -6.07
C VAL A 256 0.73 2.59 -5.55
N PRO A 257 0.18 1.36 -5.74
CA PRO A 257 0.89 0.15 -5.34
C PRO A 257 2.29 0.10 -5.95
N LEU A 258 3.32 -0.01 -5.10
CA LEU A 258 4.72 -0.01 -5.50
C LEU A 258 5.02 -1.05 -6.59
N SER A 259 4.51 -2.28 -6.40
CA SER A 259 4.64 -3.37 -7.37
C SER A 259 4.13 -2.98 -8.77
N CYS A 260 2.96 -2.32 -8.82
CA CYS A 260 2.34 -1.87 -10.05
C CYS A 260 3.11 -0.69 -10.68
N LYS A 261 3.61 0.24 -9.87
CA LYS A 261 4.41 1.39 -10.35
C LYS A 261 5.75 0.95 -10.94
N ILE A 262 6.40 -0.06 -10.34
CA ILE A 262 7.62 -0.64 -10.90
C ILE A 262 7.32 -1.24 -12.29
N ILE A 263 6.24 -2.03 -12.42
CA ILE A 263 5.83 -2.62 -13.70
C ILE A 263 5.58 -1.52 -14.74
N GLU A 264 4.86 -0.45 -14.36
CA GLU A 264 4.65 0.70 -15.25
C GLU A 264 5.98 1.31 -15.73
N GLN A 265 6.93 1.57 -14.82
CA GLN A 265 8.23 2.15 -15.17
C GLN A 265 9.05 1.25 -16.10
N VAL A 266 9.03 -0.07 -15.86
CA VAL A 266 9.74 -1.03 -16.72
C VAL A 266 9.13 -1.08 -18.12
N LEU A 267 7.79 -1.03 -18.22
CA LEU A 267 7.10 -1.01 -19.51
C LEU A 267 7.33 0.29 -20.29
N GLU A 268 7.35 1.43 -19.59
CA GLU A 268 7.59 2.75 -20.18
C GLU A 268 9.02 2.87 -20.73
N ARG A 269 10.01 2.35 -19.99
CA ARG A 269 11.43 2.43 -20.34
C ARG A 269 11.92 1.26 -21.21
N ARG A 270 11.06 0.27 -21.46
CA ARG A 270 11.42 -1.01 -22.09
C ARG A 270 12.60 -1.70 -21.40
N GLY A 271 12.69 -1.61 -20.08
CA GLY A 271 13.80 -2.14 -19.30
C GLY A 271 13.93 -1.52 -17.91
N TRP A 272 15.02 -1.85 -17.21
CA TRP A 272 15.29 -1.38 -15.85
C TRP A 272 16.16 -0.13 -15.78
N GLN A 273 16.54 0.42 -16.94
CA GLN A 273 17.47 1.54 -17.02
C GLN A 273 16.93 2.78 -16.29
N GLY A 274 17.73 3.35 -15.39
CA GLY A 274 17.38 4.50 -14.59
C GLY A 274 16.48 4.18 -13.38
N LEU A 275 16.33 2.90 -13.01
CA LEU A 275 15.69 2.44 -11.77
C LEU A 275 16.70 1.89 -10.74
N GLU A 276 18.00 1.98 -10.99
CA GLU A 276 19.06 1.34 -10.21
C GLU A 276 19.04 1.76 -8.74
N GLU A 277 18.80 3.04 -8.47
CA GLU A 277 18.72 3.55 -7.10
C GLU A 277 17.47 3.05 -6.37
N VAL A 278 16.34 2.94 -7.06
CA VAL A 278 15.09 2.38 -6.52
C VAL A 278 15.29 0.91 -6.19
N LEU A 279 15.92 0.16 -7.09
CA LEU A 279 16.23 -1.26 -6.89
C LEU A 279 17.18 -1.48 -5.72
N ARG A 280 18.21 -0.64 -5.57
CA ARG A 280 19.12 -0.66 -4.43
C ARG A 280 18.39 -0.45 -3.11
N LEU A 281 17.39 0.44 -3.08
CA LEU A 281 16.56 0.70 -1.89
C LEU A 281 15.59 -0.45 -1.58
N LEU A 282 15.26 -1.29 -2.57
CA LEU A 282 14.39 -2.46 -2.42
C LEU A 282 15.13 -3.76 -2.07
N ASN A 283 16.46 -3.69 -1.89
CA ASN A 283 17.31 -4.86 -1.61
C ASN A 283 17.24 -5.96 -2.71
N GLY A 284 16.85 -5.60 -3.94
CA GLY A 284 16.75 -6.53 -5.06
C GLY A 284 18.10 -6.72 -5.78
N ASN A 285 18.61 -7.95 -5.76
CA ASN A 285 19.78 -8.36 -6.54
C ASN A 285 19.35 -8.81 -7.96
N GLU A 286 20.17 -8.38 -8.94
CA GLU A 286 20.26 -8.82 -10.34
C GLU A 286 18.98 -8.93 -11.18
N PHE A 287 18.94 -8.13 -12.26
CA PHE A 287 17.98 -8.24 -13.34
C PHE A 287 18.74 -8.54 -14.64
N SER A 288 18.48 -9.69 -15.25
CA SER A 288 18.94 -9.95 -16.61
C SER A 288 17.97 -9.31 -17.59
N VAL A 289 18.41 -8.30 -18.33
CA VAL A 289 17.76 -7.96 -19.59
C VAL A 289 18.11 -9.10 -20.54
N SER A 290 17.12 -9.92 -20.90
CA SER A 290 17.28 -10.71 -22.12
C SER A 290 17.16 -9.72 -23.27
N ASP A 291 18.29 -9.42 -23.93
CA ASP A 291 18.30 -8.76 -25.23
C ASP A 291 17.49 -9.61 -26.19
N SER A 292 16.19 -9.36 -26.18
CA SER A 292 15.35 -9.78 -27.28
C SER A 292 15.60 -8.69 -28.31
N ALA A 293 16.56 -8.93 -29.19
CA ALA A 293 16.60 -8.35 -30.52
C ALA A 293 15.30 -8.76 -31.23
N VAL A 294 14.19 -8.19 -30.79
CA VAL A 294 12.95 -8.20 -31.54
C VAL A 294 13.15 -7.04 -32.49
N GLU A 295 13.62 -7.37 -33.69
CA GLU A 295 13.51 -6.51 -34.85
C GLU A 295 12.15 -5.80 -34.81
N ASP A 296 12.14 -4.49 -35.09
CA ASP A 296 10.92 -3.70 -35.28
C ASP A 296 10.09 -4.35 -36.40
N ASN A 297 9.33 -5.39 -36.06
CA ASN A 297 8.42 -6.04 -36.96
C ASN A 297 7.09 -5.31 -36.83
N PRO A 298 6.63 -4.57 -37.85
CA PRO A 298 5.43 -3.75 -37.80
C PRO A 298 4.13 -4.57 -37.64
N ALA A 299 4.22 -5.90 -37.57
CA ALA A 299 3.09 -6.81 -37.32
C ALA A 299 2.50 -6.75 -35.89
N TRP A 300 3.01 -5.90 -35.00
CA TRP A 300 2.56 -5.79 -33.60
C TRP A 300 1.39 -4.82 -33.39
N ASP A 301 0.62 -4.52 -34.45
CA ASP A 301 -0.72 -3.90 -34.35
C ASP A 301 -1.73 -4.74 -33.55
N CYS A 302 -1.34 -5.94 -33.10
CA CYS A 302 -2.08 -6.78 -32.17
C CYS A 302 -1.71 -6.46 -30.71
N GLN A 303 -2.73 -6.22 -29.87
CA GLN A 303 -2.64 -5.93 -28.43
C GLN A 303 -1.53 -6.73 -27.71
N ARG A 304 -0.47 -6.05 -27.27
CA ARG A 304 0.68 -6.66 -26.55
C ARG A 304 0.19 -7.42 -25.31
N VAL A 305 0.54 -8.70 -25.17
CA VAL A 305 0.20 -9.51 -23.98
C VAL A 305 1.38 -9.51 -23.00
N ILE A 306 1.10 -9.24 -21.72
CA ILE A 306 2.09 -9.19 -20.64
C ILE A 306 1.71 -10.20 -19.57
N LEU A 307 2.65 -11.08 -19.23
CA LEU A 307 2.49 -12.04 -18.14
C LEU A 307 3.08 -11.45 -16.84
N ALA A 308 2.23 -11.04 -15.91
CA ALA A 308 2.64 -10.54 -14.61
C ALA A 308 2.61 -11.66 -13.56
N VAL A 309 3.78 -12.00 -13.01
CA VAL A 309 3.95 -13.08 -12.02
C VAL A 309 4.22 -12.50 -10.63
N PHE A 310 3.36 -12.80 -9.67
CA PHE A 310 3.47 -12.36 -8.27
C PHE A 310 3.79 -13.55 -7.35
N LEU A 311 5.04 -13.65 -6.92
CA LEU A 311 5.50 -14.65 -5.96
C LEU A 311 5.29 -14.15 -4.52
N GLY A 312 4.58 -14.90 -3.70
CA GLY A 312 4.21 -14.50 -2.32
C GLY A 312 2.79 -13.93 -2.20
N GLY A 313 2.13 -13.71 -3.32
CA GLY A 313 0.71 -13.37 -3.39
C GLY A 313 0.43 -12.04 -4.10
N CYS A 314 -0.82 -11.85 -4.52
CA CYS A 314 -1.28 -10.64 -5.20
C CYS A 314 -2.63 -10.20 -4.63
N THR A 315 -2.82 -8.90 -4.46
CA THR A 315 -4.06 -8.30 -3.98
C THR A 315 -5.00 -7.97 -5.13
N PHE A 316 -6.31 -7.89 -4.84
CA PHE A 316 -7.27 -7.40 -5.83
C PHE A 316 -7.00 -5.96 -6.29
N SER A 317 -6.41 -5.13 -5.41
CA SER A 317 -6.01 -3.75 -5.74
C SER A 317 -4.90 -3.71 -6.79
N GLU A 318 -3.88 -4.57 -6.68
CA GLU A 318 -2.81 -4.67 -7.68
C GLU A 318 -3.33 -5.17 -9.02
N ILE A 319 -4.19 -6.20 -9.01
CA ILE A 319 -4.84 -6.71 -10.23
C ILE A 319 -5.67 -5.60 -10.89
N ALA A 320 -6.44 -4.83 -10.11
CA ALA A 320 -7.24 -3.73 -10.63
C ALA A 320 -6.37 -2.62 -11.22
N ALA A 321 -5.30 -2.21 -10.53
CA ALA A 321 -4.35 -1.21 -10.99
C ALA A 321 -3.68 -1.60 -12.32
N LEU A 322 -3.22 -2.84 -12.45
CA LEU A 322 -2.59 -3.32 -13.69
C LEU A 322 -3.60 -3.52 -14.82
N ARG A 323 -4.85 -3.91 -14.53
CA ARG A 323 -5.92 -3.91 -15.55
C ARG A 323 -6.21 -2.51 -16.08
N PHE A 324 -6.20 -1.51 -15.19
CA PHE A 324 -6.32 -0.09 -15.57
C PHE A 324 -5.15 0.32 -16.47
N LEU A 325 -3.91 0.06 -16.06
CA LEU A 325 -2.71 0.32 -16.87
C LEU A 325 -2.78 -0.37 -18.24
N GLY A 326 -3.24 -1.62 -18.27
CA GLY A 326 -3.41 -2.39 -19.51
C GLY A 326 -4.37 -1.73 -20.49
N LYS A 327 -5.50 -1.23 -19.97
CA LYS A 327 -6.46 -0.48 -20.77
C LYS A 327 -5.87 0.82 -21.32
N GLU A 328 -5.11 1.57 -20.52
CA GLU A 328 -4.49 2.84 -20.95
C GLU A 328 -3.38 2.64 -21.98
N ARG A 329 -2.58 1.58 -21.84
CA ARG A 329 -1.41 1.33 -22.69
C ARG A 329 -1.71 0.38 -23.86
N GLY A 330 -2.96 -0.04 -24.05
CA GLY A 330 -3.34 -0.97 -25.12
C GLY A 330 -2.67 -2.34 -24.98
N CYS A 331 -2.45 -2.81 -23.75
CA CYS A 331 -1.86 -4.12 -23.47
C CYS A 331 -2.78 -4.99 -22.61
N LYS A 332 -2.62 -6.31 -22.70
CA LYS A 332 -3.42 -7.29 -21.96
C LYS A 332 -2.56 -7.97 -20.91
N PHE A 333 -2.90 -7.78 -19.65
CA PHE A 333 -2.26 -8.49 -18.54
C PHE A 333 -2.87 -9.88 -18.33
N ILE A 334 -2.02 -10.88 -18.20
CA ILE A 334 -2.33 -12.19 -17.64
C ILE A 334 -1.62 -12.28 -16.30
N PHE A 335 -2.36 -12.62 -15.24
CA PHE A 335 -1.85 -12.65 -13.87
C PHE A 335 -1.60 -14.08 -13.44
N LEU A 336 -0.39 -14.36 -12.96
CA LEU A 336 -0.02 -15.58 -12.25
C LEU A 336 0.37 -15.18 -10.84
N THR A 337 -0.17 -15.86 -9.84
CA THR A 337 0.23 -15.60 -8.45
C THR A 337 0.15 -16.88 -7.63
N THR A 338 0.98 -16.97 -6.59
CA THR A 338 0.94 -18.09 -5.64
C THR A 338 -0.37 -18.11 -4.84
N ALA A 339 -0.93 -16.94 -4.52
CA ALA A 339 -2.21 -16.82 -3.83
C ALA A 339 -2.83 -15.43 -4.00
N ILE A 340 -4.16 -15.35 -4.05
CA ILE A 340 -4.84 -14.07 -3.84
C ILE A 340 -4.83 -13.74 -2.35
N THR A 341 -4.21 -12.63 -1.98
CA THR A 341 -3.94 -12.27 -0.58
C THR A 341 -4.45 -10.88 -0.21
N ASN A 342 -4.45 -10.59 1.08
CA ASN A 342 -4.69 -9.28 1.67
C ASN A 342 -3.91 -9.18 3.00
N SER A 343 -3.95 -8.00 3.61
CA SER A 343 -3.22 -7.74 4.85
C SER A 343 -3.68 -8.64 6.01
N ALA A 344 -4.98 -8.93 6.15
CA ALA A 344 -5.49 -9.80 7.20
C ALA A 344 -4.94 -11.23 7.08
N ARG A 345 -5.01 -11.82 5.87
CA ARG A 345 -4.44 -13.15 5.61
C ARG A 345 -2.94 -13.20 5.87
N MET A 346 -2.21 -12.12 5.56
CA MET A 346 -0.78 -12.02 5.81
C MET A 346 -0.48 -11.97 7.32
N MET A 347 -1.21 -11.16 8.09
CA MET A 347 -1.03 -11.08 9.54
C MET A 347 -1.44 -12.38 10.24
N GLU A 348 -2.56 -12.99 9.83
CA GLU A 348 -3.03 -14.28 10.34
C GLU A 348 -1.99 -15.38 10.11
N ALA A 349 -1.31 -15.39 8.96
CA ALA A 349 -0.23 -16.34 8.69
C ALA A 349 1.01 -16.16 9.60
N MET A 350 1.15 -15.00 10.23
CA MET A 350 2.24 -14.73 11.19
C MET A 350 1.85 -15.06 12.64
N ILE A 351 0.54 -15.16 12.92
CA ILE A 351 0.01 -15.55 14.23
C ILE A 351 0.07 -17.07 14.33
N GLU A 352 0.67 -17.59 15.41
CA GLU A 352 0.69 -19.03 15.63
C GLU A 352 -0.73 -19.56 15.89
N ALA A 353 -1.07 -20.66 15.22
CA ALA A 353 -2.31 -21.36 15.51
C ALA A 353 -2.24 -21.92 16.94
N LYS A 354 -3.29 -21.67 17.74
CA LYS A 354 -3.44 -22.37 19.02
C LYS A 354 -3.57 -23.87 18.70
N ALA A 355 -2.61 -24.65 19.18
CA ALA A 355 -2.55 -26.11 19.02
C ALA A 355 -3.73 -26.80 19.70
#